data_AF-A0AAW0CXC3-F1
#
_entry.id   AF-A0AAW0CXC3-F1
#
_cell.length_a   1.000
_cell.length_b   1.000
_cell.length_c   1.000
_cell.angle_alpha   90.00
_cell.angle_beta   90.00
_cell.angle_gamma   90.00
#
_symmetry.space_group_name_H-M   'P 1'
#
loop_
_entity.id
_entity.type
_entity.pdbx_description
1 polymer ?
#
loop_
_entity_poly.entity_id
_entity_poly.type
_entity_poly.pdbx_seq_one_letter_code
_entity_poly.pdbx_strand_id
1 'polypeptide(L)'
;MSAIFGEWRFAMWKHLTQLDVECYCIDSGSFYSSSGEGTGMYIWAASRPQIQDAYSRNGIKLLLCHQYWSAKAASPSLDLAGLNQLFKSIQEANLQEVSGLRFVIPFPIAEALWRHPNPVVRKESLQLLPLFEEAWQHSPALEESRHDSDRLAFIVALTEHLRTDCISELTRRRRGLEFIRYVHGHIITRRLYQYDPKRRYQLYDQKRRRRLLVSDWVDAITKAHHVYNEQVPNNKRLPPDFFAPIPPPIEPLPIDIPPASVSPSGVRYSSDTVIDIVNGEVQVVDINEDPNGTEFIRLHAAASLPPTEMVNSTMEDAWQESKPPSAGGVEGLG
;
A
#
# COMPACT_ATOMS: atom_id res chain seq x y z
N MET A 1 6.70 -6.43 19.92
CA MET A 1 5.53 -5.70 20.46
C MET A 1 4.33 -5.63 19.50
N SER A 2 4.51 -5.82 18.18
CA SER A 2 3.40 -5.87 17.19
C SER A 2 2.35 -6.95 17.43
N ALA A 3 2.76 -8.09 17.99
CA ALA A 3 1.92 -9.27 18.20
C ALA A 3 0.82 -9.11 19.24
N ILE A 4 0.93 -8.14 20.15
CA ILE A 4 0.14 -8.19 21.38
C ILE A 4 -1.29 -7.63 21.17
N PHE A 5 -1.56 -6.91 20.07
CA PHE A 5 -2.85 -6.20 19.92
C PHE A 5 -3.57 -6.33 18.58
N GLY A 6 -3.06 -7.12 17.63
CA GLY A 6 -3.66 -7.21 16.29
C GLY A 6 -3.63 -5.90 15.47
N GLU A 7 -2.94 -4.88 15.98
CA GLU A 7 -2.83 -3.55 15.37
C GLU A 7 -1.60 -3.43 14.46
N TRP A 8 -1.66 -4.23 13.39
CA TRP A 8 -0.60 -4.37 12.37
C TRP A 8 -0.13 -3.06 11.75
N ARG A 9 -1.05 -2.13 11.53
CA ARG A 9 -0.77 -0.84 10.87
C ARG A 9 0.24 -0.03 11.66
N PHE A 10 0.09 0.03 12.97
CA PHE A 10 1.02 0.78 13.82
C PHE A 10 2.37 0.09 13.89
N ALA A 11 2.40 -1.23 14.04
CA ALA A 11 3.63 -2.00 13.99
C ALA A 11 4.39 -1.86 12.67
N MET A 12 3.65 -1.70 11.57
CA MET A 12 4.20 -1.55 10.23
C MET A 12 4.86 -0.18 10.03
N TRP A 13 4.24 0.89 10.55
CA TRP A 13 4.61 2.26 10.18
C TRP A 13 5.21 3.09 11.32
N LYS A 14 5.08 2.67 12.58
CA LYS A 14 5.53 3.44 13.75
C LYS A 14 6.33 2.56 14.71
N HIS A 15 7.37 3.14 15.31
CA HIS A 15 8.03 2.52 16.45
C HIS A 15 7.12 2.64 17.69
N LEU A 16 6.59 1.51 18.16
CA LEU A 16 5.77 1.47 19.36
C LEU A 16 6.66 1.34 20.60
N THR A 17 6.50 2.28 21.52
CA THR A 17 7.17 2.29 22.83
C THR A 17 6.38 1.47 23.85
N GLN A 18 7.00 1.20 25.01
CA GLN A 18 6.28 0.60 26.14
C GLN A 18 5.11 1.48 26.60
N LEU A 19 5.27 2.80 26.58
CA LEU A 19 4.20 3.73 26.96
C LEU A 19 3.01 3.65 26.00
N ASP A 20 3.26 3.54 24.69
CA ASP A 20 2.18 3.35 23.71
C ASP A 20 1.36 2.08 24.02
N VAL A 21 2.05 1.02 24.45
CA VAL A 21 1.42 -0.26 24.85
C VAL A 21 0.62 -0.11 26.14
N GLU A 22 1.17 0.54 27.16
CA GLU A 22 0.49 0.80 28.42
C GLU A 22 -0.75 1.67 28.21
N CYS A 23 -0.64 2.74 27.43
CA CYS A 23 -1.76 3.59 27.05
C CYS A 23 -2.86 2.79 26.33
N TYR A 24 -2.48 1.91 25.39
CA TYR A 24 -3.45 1.06 24.71
C TYR A 24 -4.20 0.12 25.67
N CYS A 25 -3.47 -0.52 26.60
CA CYS A 25 -4.05 -1.43 27.58
C CYS A 25 -4.99 -0.73 28.57
N ILE A 26 -4.67 0.51 28.95
CA ILE A 26 -5.47 1.32 29.90
C ILE A 26 -6.69 1.90 29.20
N ASP A 27 -6.49 2.56 28.06
CA ASP A 27 -7.54 3.24 27.30
C ASP A 27 -7.23 3.22 25.80
N SER A 28 -7.71 2.15 25.15
CA SER A 28 -7.60 2.00 23.70
C SER A 28 -8.27 3.16 22.93
N GLY A 29 -9.33 3.78 23.45
CA GLY A 29 -10.03 4.89 22.79
C GLY A 29 -9.19 6.15 22.74
N SER A 30 -8.52 6.49 23.84
CA SER A 30 -7.56 7.60 23.90
C SER A 30 -6.33 7.33 23.03
N PHE A 31 -5.82 6.10 23.03
CA PHE A 31 -4.73 5.70 22.11
C PHE A 31 -5.12 5.92 20.65
N TYR A 32 -6.32 5.52 20.23
CA TYR A 32 -6.76 5.74 18.84
C TYR A 32 -6.97 7.21 18.51
N SER A 33 -7.51 7.99 19.45
CA SER A 33 -7.75 9.42 19.25
C SER A 33 -6.44 10.18 19.06
N SER A 34 -5.44 9.91 19.91
CA SER A 34 -4.10 10.51 19.83
C SER A 34 -3.30 10.02 18.62
N SER A 35 -3.32 8.71 18.33
CA SER A 35 -2.62 8.14 17.19
C SER A 35 -3.20 8.54 15.83
N GLY A 36 -4.48 8.95 15.82
CA GLY A 36 -5.18 9.51 14.67
C GLY A 36 -5.07 11.04 14.55
N GLU A 37 -4.29 11.72 15.38
CA GLU A 37 -4.16 13.17 15.26
C GLU A 37 -3.21 13.55 14.10
N GLY A 38 -3.47 14.69 13.45
CA GLY A 38 -2.64 15.21 12.37
C GLY A 38 -2.46 14.23 11.19
N THR A 39 -1.20 13.89 10.90
CA THR A 39 -0.82 12.95 9.83
C THR A 39 -0.90 11.48 10.26
N GLY A 40 -1.04 11.18 11.55
CA GLY A 40 -1.16 9.82 12.09
C GLY A 40 -2.38 9.06 11.55
N MET A 41 -3.40 9.78 11.08
CA MET A 41 -4.54 9.20 10.36
C MET A 41 -4.17 8.41 9.10
N TYR A 42 -3.05 8.73 8.43
CA TYR A 42 -2.62 7.93 7.29
C TYR A 42 -2.09 6.56 7.72
N ILE A 43 -1.43 6.47 8.88
CA ILE A 43 -1.03 5.20 9.50
C ILE A 43 -2.28 4.40 9.87
N TRP A 44 -3.28 5.04 10.47
CA TRP A 44 -4.53 4.38 10.81
C TRP A 44 -5.30 3.88 9.57
N ALA A 45 -5.28 4.63 8.47
CA ALA A 45 -5.95 4.26 7.23
C ALA A 45 -5.21 3.19 6.40
N ALA A 46 -3.98 2.81 6.79
CA ALA A 46 -3.19 1.80 6.09
C ALA A 46 -3.87 0.43 6.08
N SER A 47 -3.49 -0.40 5.12
CA SER A 47 -4.02 -1.73 4.93
C SER A 47 -3.65 -2.65 6.10
N ARG A 48 -4.58 -3.54 6.45
CA ARG A 48 -4.31 -4.68 7.32
C ARG A 48 -3.92 -5.89 6.46
N PRO A 49 -3.10 -6.83 6.98
CA PRO A 49 -2.82 -8.05 6.26
C PRO A 49 -4.13 -8.83 6.00
N GLN A 50 -4.23 -9.47 4.83
CA GLN A 50 -5.34 -10.34 4.41
C GLN A 50 -5.25 -11.72 5.10
N ILE A 51 -5.09 -11.71 6.42
CA ILE A 51 -5.01 -12.89 7.25
C ILE A 51 -6.27 -12.89 8.12
N GLN A 52 -7.06 -13.97 8.02
CA GLN A 52 -8.35 -14.08 8.72
C GLN A 52 -8.21 -13.99 10.24
N ASP A 53 -7.14 -14.58 10.79
CA ASP A 53 -6.86 -14.60 12.22
C ASP A 53 -5.36 -14.40 12.48
N ALA A 54 -5.03 -13.47 13.39
CA ALA A 54 -3.66 -13.23 13.85
C ALA A 54 -3.03 -14.48 14.50
N TYR A 55 -3.84 -15.37 15.07
CA TYR A 55 -3.41 -16.64 15.67
C TYR A 55 -3.37 -17.81 14.68
N SER A 56 -3.74 -17.59 13.42
CA SER A 56 -3.52 -18.60 12.37
C SER A 56 -2.04 -18.86 12.15
N ARG A 57 -1.69 -19.98 11.53
CA ARG A 57 -0.29 -20.30 11.14
C ARG A 57 0.37 -19.14 10.39
N ASN A 58 -0.36 -18.50 9.48
CA ASN A 58 0.13 -17.38 8.67
C ASN A 58 0.30 -16.10 9.50
N GLY A 59 -0.64 -15.81 10.41
CA GLY A 59 -0.53 -14.70 11.35
C GLY A 59 0.67 -14.85 12.29
N ILE A 60 0.85 -16.03 12.88
CA ILE A 60 2.00 -16.35 13.74
C ILE A 60 3.31 -16.26 12.95
N LYS A 61 3.37 -16.81 11.73
CA LYS A 61 4.56 -16.70 10.86
C LYS A 61 4.94 -15.24 10.62
N LEU A 62 3.97 -14.41 10.23
CA LEU A 62 4.17 -12.97 10.01
C LEU A 62 4.72 -12.28 11.26
N LEU A 63 4.13 -12.54 12.43
CA LEU A 63 4.58 -11.99 13.72
C LEU A 63 6.02 -12.39 14.05
N LEU A 64 6.34 -13.68 13.93
CA LEU A 64 7.67 -14.19 14.25
C LEU A 64 8.72 -13.60 13.32
N CYS A 65 8.45 -13.48 12.02
CA CYS A 65 9.33 -12.82 11.07
C CYS A 65 9.59 -11.36 11.48
N HIS A 66 8.54 -10.57 11.72
CA HIS A 66 8.68 -9.17 12.10
C HIS A 66 9.43 -8.99 13.41
N GLN A 67 9.16 -9.82 14.42
CA GLN A 67 9.88 -9.78 15.69
C GLN A 67 11.36 -10.15 15.52
N TYR A 68 11.66 -11.21 14.78
CA TYR A 68 13.02 -11.62 14.48
C TYR A 68 13.80 -10.52 13.76
N TRP A 69 13.21 -9.93 12.72
CA TRP A 69 13.84 -8.84 11.97
C TRP A 69 14.05 -7.59 12.80
N SER A 70 13.06 -7.21 13.62
CA SER A 70 13.17 -6.08 14.53
C SER A 70 14.28 -6.28 15.55
N ALA A 71 14.37 -7.46 16.17
CA ALA A 71 15.42 -7.76 17.14
C ALA A 71 16.81 -7.76 16.50
N LYS A 72 16.95 -8.28 15.27
CA LYS A 72 18.21 -8.27 14.53
C LYS A 72 18.62 -6.86 14.12
N ALA A 73 17.71 -6.06 13.56
CA ALA A 73 17.99 -4.71 13.10
C ALA A 73 18.34 -3.74 14.24
N ALA A 74 17.77 -3.94 15.43
CA ALA A 74 18.07 -3.15 16.61
C ALA A 74 19.38 -3.56 17.32
N SER A 75 20.00 -4.67 16.93
CA SER A 75 21.18 -5.21 17.61
C SER A 75 22.44 -4.38 17.30
N PRO A 76 23.10 -3.75 18.29
CA PRO A 76 24.31 -2.97 18.03
C PRO A 76 25.50 -3.80 17.54
N SER A 77 25.47 -5.11 17.79
CA SER A 77 26.48 -6.08 17.35
C SER A 77 26.16 -6.68 15.98
N LEU A 78 25.13 -6.20 15.28
CA LEU A 78 24.87 -6.62 13.91
C LEU A 78 26.08 -6.29 13.03
N ASP A 79 26.60 -7.32 12.38
CA ASP A 79 27.67 -7.24 11.40
C ASP A 79 27.14 -7.56 9.99
N LEU A 80 28.03 -7.60 9.01
CA LEU A 80 27.64 -7.86 7.63
C LEU A 80 27.10 -9.27 7.42
N ALA A 81 27.65 -10.27 8.13
CA ALA A 81 27.17 -11.65 8.05
C ALA A 81 25.74 -11.77 8.60
N GLY A 82 25.48 -11.14 9.75
CA GLY A 82 24.14 -11.06 10.33
C GLY A 82 23.16 -10.27 9.47
N LEU A 83 23.59 -9.19 8.82
CA LEU A 83 22.76 -8.43 7.88
C LEU A 83 22.39 -9.28 6.66
N ASN A 84 23.33 -10.05 6.10
CA ASN A 84 23.06 -10.95 4.99
C ASN A 84 22.07 -12.06 5.38
N GLN A 85 22.19 -12.60 6.59
CA GLN A 85 21.21 -13.55 7.12
C GLN A 85 19.82 -12.91 7.27
N LEU A 86 19.76 -11.65 7.74
CA LEU A 86 18.52 -10.89 7.83
C LEU A 86 17.87 -10.75 6.44
N PHE A 87 18.60 -10.32 5.42
CA PHE A 87 18.08 -10.19 4.05
C PHE A 87 17.61 -11.53 3.47
N LYS A 88 18.40 -12.59 3.66
CA LYS A 88 18.01 -13.93 3.26
C LYS A 88 16.67 -14.34 3.91
N SER A 89 16.51 -14.08 5.21
CA SER A 89 15.26 -14.39 5.91
C SER A 89 14.06 -13.57 5.41
N ILE A 90 14.28 -12.32 4.97
CA ILE A 90 13.23 -11.48 4.37
C ILE A 90 12.77 -12.08 3.03
N GLN A 91 13.72 -12.50 2.20
CA GLN A 91 13.43 -13.13 0.91
C GLN A 91 12.71 -14.47 1.08
N GLU A 92 13.18 -15.33 1.99
CA GLU A 92 12.61 -16.68 2.20
C GLU A 92 11.23 -16.67 2.87
N ALA A 93 10.85 -15.58 3.55
CA ALA A 93 9.60 -15.53 4.28
C ALA A 93 8.35 -15.49 3.37
N ASN A 94 8.48 -15.05 2.12
CA ASN A 94 7.39 -14.92 1.13
C ASN A 94 6.15 -14.22 1.71
N LEU A 95 6.36 -13.16 2.51
CA LEU A 95 5.28 -12.54 3.27
C LEU A 95 4.25 -11.81 2.41
N GLN A 96 4.59 -11.43 1.17
CA GLN A 96 3.66 -10.75 0.27
C GLN A 96 2.50 -11.70 -0.11
N GLU A 97 2.82 -12.96 -0.44
CA GLU A 97 1.82 -13.99 -0.72
C GLU A 97 1.00 -14.34 0.53
N VAL A 98 1.65 -14.41 1.69
CA VAL A 98 1.00 -14.79 2.95
C VAL A 98 0.08 -13.71 3.51
N SER A 99 0.46 -12.44 3.36
CA SER A 99 -0.25 -11.30 3.98
C SER A 99 -1.08 -10.49 3.00
N GLY A 100 -0.90 -10.66 1.69
CA GLY A 100 -1.49 -9.79 0.67
C GLY A 100 -0.98 -8.34 0.72
N LEU A 101 -0.02 -8.00 1.60
CA LEU A 101 0.56 -6.68 1.70
C LEU A 101 1.69 -6.52 0.68
N ARG A 102 1.79 -5.33 0.08
CA ARG A 102 2.96 -4.96 -0.74
C ARG A 102 4.14 -4.52 0.10
N PHE A 103 3.88 -3.71 1.11
CA PHE A 103 4.88 -3.36 2.10
C PHE A 103 4.89 -4.47 3.16
N VAL A 104 5.89 -5.34 3.09
CA VAL A 104 6.00 -6.50 4.00
C VAL A 104 7.03 -6.30 5.11
N ILE A 105 7.93 -5.33 4.94
CA ILE A 105 8.96 -4.96 5.92
C ILE A 105 8.46 -3.76 6.71
N PRO A 106 8.22 -3.89 8.02
CA PRO A 106 7.95 -2.75 8.89
C PRO A 106 8.98 -1.65 8.74
N PHE A 107 8.51 -0.42 8.55
CA PHE A 107 9.35 0.77 8.42
C PHE A 107 10.35 0.91 9.58
N PRO A 108 9.98 0.66 10.86
CA PRO A 108 10.94 0.73 11.97
C PRO A 108 12.17 -0.18 11.82
N ILE A 109 12.06 -1.30 11.10
CA ILE A 109 13.20 -2.18 10.80
C ILE A 109 14.17 -1.49 9.84
N ALA A 110 13.64 -0.91 8.76
CA ALA A 110 14.46 -0.18 7.79
C ALA A 110 15.07 1.07 8.42
N GLU A 111 14.32 1.82 9.21
CA GLU A 111 14.78 2.98 9.98
C GLU A 111 15.96 2.61 10.90
N ALA A 112 15.84 1.52 11.67
CA ALA A 112 16.91 1.06 12.56
C ALA A 112 18.19 0.74 11.78
N LEU A 113 18.07 0.07 10.63
CA LEU A 113 19.23 -0.26 9.79
C LEU A 113 19.84 0.98 9.13
N TRP A 114 19.02 1.89 8.61
CA TRP A 114 19.50 3.15 8.01
C TRP A 114 20.15 4.10 9.02
N ARG A 115 19.91 3.92 10.31
CA ARG A 115 20.56 4.66 11.40
C ARG A 115 21.57 3.84 12.19
N HIS A 116 21.87 2.63 11.74
CA HIS A 116 22.70 1.70 12.49
C HIS A 116 24.07 2.31 12.86
N PRO A 117 24.58 2.11 14.09
CA PRO A 117 25.86 2.67 14.53
C PRO A 117 27.04 2.23 13.65
N ASN A 118 27.05 0.95 13.25
CA ASN A 118 28.06 0.42 12.33
C ASN A 118 27.86 1.00 10.91
N PRO A 119 28.80 1.79 10.38
CA PRO A 119 28.67 2.43 9.07
C PRO A 119 28.62 1.44 7.90
N VAL A 120 29.21 0.25 8.04
CA VAL A 120 29.15 -0.79 7.00
C VAL A 120 27.73 -1.33 6.91
N VAL A 121 27.12 -1.70 8.05
CA VAL A 121 25.72 -2.15 8.09
C VAL A 121 24.79 -1.07 7.58
N ARG A 122 24.99 0.18 8.02
CA ARG A 122 24.18 1.32 7.56
C ARG A 122 24.20 1.46 6.04
N LYS A 123 25.40 1.40 5.43
CA LYS A 123 25.58 1.48 3.98
C LYS A 123 24.91 0.31 3.26
N GLU A 124 25.20 -0.91 3.70
CA GLU A 124 24.69 -2.13 3.06
C GLU A 124 23.17 -2.30 3.26
N SER A 125 22.58 -1.66 4.28
CA SER A 125 21.13 -1.63 4.46
C SER A 125 20.35 -0.96 3.33
N LEU A 126 21.01 -0.16 2.48
CA LEU A 126 20.39 0.41 1.27
C LEU A 126 20.01 -0.67 0.24
N GLN A 127 20.46 -1.91 0.39
CA GLN A 127 19.98 -3.05 -0.40
C GLN A 127 18.49 -3.35 -0.18
N LEU A 128 17.86 -2.78 0.87
CA LEU A 128 16.40 -2.87 1.06
C LEU A 128 15.60 -1.94 0.13
N LEU A 129 16.22 -0.90 -0.44
CA LEU A 129 15.50 0.10 -1.23
C LEU A 129 14.74 -0.48 -2.42
N PRO A 130 15.28 -1.43 -3.21
CA PRO A 130 14.55 -2.06 -4.30
C PRO A 130 13.22 -2.69 -3.87
N LEU A 131 13.15 -3.30 -2.68
CA LEU A 131 11.90 -3.90 -2.16
C LEU A 131 10.84 -2.83 -1.87
N PHE A 132 11.25 -1.68 -1.33
CA PHE A 132 10.34 -0.55 -1.17
C PHE A 132 9.94 0.01 -2.54
N GLU A 133 10.89 0.21 -3.46
CA GLU A 133 10.60 0.71 -4.81
C GLU A 133 9.57 -0.16 -5.53
N GLU A 134 9.71 -1.49 -5.43
CA GLU A 134 8.76 -2.46 -5.95
C GLU A 134 7.36 -2.30 -5.32
N ALA A 135 7.28 -2.18 -3.99
CA ALA A 135 6.02 -1.96 -3.29
C ALA A 135 5.28 -0.69 -3.76
N TRP A 136 6.02 0.32 -4.22
CA TRP A 136 5.50 1.60 -4.76
C TRP A 136 4.94 1.52 -6.19
N GLN A 137 5.30 0.49 -6.97
CA GLN A 137 4.88 0.33 -8.36
C GLN A 137 3.35 0.20 -8.52
N HIS A 138 2.83 0.30 -9.74
CA HIS A 138 1.38 0.27 -10.02
C HIS A 138 0.75 -1.11 -9.78
N SER A 139 -0.55 -1.13 -9.51
CA SER A 139 -1.38 -2.33 -9.38
C SER A 139 -2.61 -2.18 -10.28
N PRO A 140 -3.30 -3.27 -10.65
CA PRO A 140 -4.62 -3.16 -11.29
C PRO A 140 -5.56 -2.26 -10.46
N ALA A 141 -6.38 -1.46 -11.14
CA ALA A 141 -7.09 -0.31 -10.59
C ALA A 141 -7.98 -0.58 -9.35
N LEU A 142 -8.45 -1.82 -9.13
CA LEU A 142 -9.30 -2.20 -7.99
C LEU A 142 -8.58 -2.17 -6.63
N GLU A 143 -7.28 -2.46 -6.59
CA GLU A 143 -6.48 -2.45 -5.35
C GLU A 143 -5.75 -1.11 -5.12
N GLU A 144 -5.74 -0.22 -6.11
CA GLU A 144 -4.91 1.00 -6.10
C GLU A 144 -5.29 1.97 -4.95
N SER A 145 -6.57 2.03 -4.59
CA SER A 145 -7.03 2.91 -3.51
C SER A 145 -6.49 2.50 -2.13
N ARG A 146 -6.45 1.20 -1.84
CA ARG A 146 -5.86 0.63 -0.61
C ARG A 146 -4.36 0.87 -0.58
N HIS A 147 -3.70 0.64 -1.73
CA HIS A 147 -2.26 0.81 -1.85
C HIS A 147 -1.82 2.26 -1.65
N ASP A 148 -2.65 3.23 -2.05
CA ASP A 148 -2.38 4.64 -1.77
C ASP A 148 -2.43 4.94 -0.26
N SER A 149 -3.28 4.28 0.53
CA SER A 149 -3.24 4.45 1.99
C SER A 149 -1.91 3.99 2.57
N ASP A 150 -1.38 2.86 2.12
CA ASP A 150 -0.07 2.36 2.55
C ASP A 150 1.07 3.29 2.12
N ARG A 151 1.01 3.84 0.90
CA ARG A 151 1.97 4.86 0.44
C ARG A 151 1.91 6.13 1.28
N LEU A 152 0.72 6.56 1.68
CA LEU A 152 0.56 7.71 2.57
C LEU A 152 1.14 7.45 3.95
N ALA A 153 0.92 6.26 4.52
CA ALA A 153 1.55 5.85 5.76
C ALA A 153 3.08 5.78 5.65
N PHE A 154 3.60 5.25 4.52
CA PHE A 154 5.03 5.26 4.21
C PHE A 154 5.58 6.69 4.15
N ILE A 155 4.88 7.64 3.50
CA ILE A 155 5.31 9.04 3.44
C ILE A 155 5.38 9.62 4.85
N VAL A 156 4.39 9.36 5.72
CA VAL A 156 4.42 9.82 7.12
C VAL A 156 5.67 9.29 7.83
N ALA A 157 5.88 7.98 7.81
CA ALA A 157 7.01 7.34 8.48
C ALA A 157 8.36 7.84 7.94
N LEU A 158 8.48 7.98 6.61
CA LEU A 158 9.69 8.52 5.99
C LEU A 158 9.91 10.00 6.32
N THR A 159 8.85 10.82 6.37
CA THR A 159 8.93 12.23 6.76
C THR A 159 9.48 12.37 8.17
N GLU A 160 8.94 11.61 9.13
CA GLU A 160 9.42 11.60 10.52
C GLU A 160 10.88 11.16 10.60
N HIS A 161 11.25 10.12 9.84
CA HIS A 161 12.62 9.65 9.78
C HIS A 161 13.60 10.71 9.27
N LEU A 162 13.25 11.43 8.22
CA LEU A 162 14.08 12.47 7.61
C LEU A 162 14.18 13.75 8.45
N ARG A 163 13.17 14.03 9.28
CA ARG A 163 13.17 15.19 10.19
C ARG A 163 14.10 15.02 11.37
N THR A 164 14.36 13.79 11.78
CA THR A 164 15.22 13.51 12.94
C THR A 164 16.66 13.96 12.65
N ASP A 165 17.36 14.55 13.63
CA ASP A 165 18.75 15.02 13.49
C ASP A 165 19.80 13.88 13.51
N CYS A 166 19.36 12.63 13.44
CA CYS A 166 20.23 11.47 13.48
C CYS A 166 20.88 11.18 12.11
N ILE A 167 22.07 10.58 12.17
CA ILE A 167 22.81 10.13 10.99
C ILE A 167 22.06 8.98 10.29
N SER A 168 21.46 9.29 9.14
CA SER A 168 20.75 8.35 8.29
C SER A 168 21.50 8.10 6.99
N GLU A 169 21.64 6.85 6.56
CA GLU A 169 22.27 6.55 5.28
C GLU A 169 21.47 7.10 4.09
N LEU A 170 20.15 7.29 4.25
CA LEU A 170 19.28 7.86 3.22
C LEU A 170 19.68 9.29 2.85
N THR A 171 20.11 10.10 3.83
CA THR A 171 20.49 11.51 3.61
C THR A 171 21.98 11.66 3.31
N ARG A 172 22.80 10.64 3.60
CA ARG A 172 24.25 10.67 3.38
C ARG A 172 24.69 10.15 2.02
N ARG A 173 23.92 9.24 1.43
CA ARG A 173 24.28 8.60 0.16
C ARG A 173 23.39 9.07 -0.95
N ARG A 174 24.01 9.25 -2.12
CA ARG A 174 23.30 9.56 -3.36
C ARG A 174 22.15 8.59 -3.65
N ARG A 175 22.39 7.28 -3.47
CA ARG A 175 21.34 6.25 -3.66
C ARG A 175 20.14 6.45 -2.74
N GLY A 176 20.36 6.91 -1.52
CA GLY A 176 19.31 7.25 -0.56
C GLY A 176 18.48 8.45 -1.03
N LEU A 177 19.11 9.52 -1.50
CA LEU A 177 18.40 10.67 -2.08
C LEU A 177 17.68 10.33 -3.38
N GLU A 178 18.25 9.48 -4.22
CA GLU A 178 17.58 8.98 -5.41
C GLU A 178 16.31 8.21 -5.05
N PHE A 179 16.31 7.43 -3.96
CA PHE A 179 15.10 6.79 -3.44
C PHE A 179 14.07 7.80 -2.91
N ILE A 180 14.51 8.82 -2.15
CA ILE A 180 13.61 9.90 -1.70
C ILE A 180 13.00 10.61 -2.93
N ARG A 181 13.80 10.84 -3.99
CA ARG A 181 13.34 11.44 -5.24
C ARG A 181 12.35 10.55 -5.98
N TYR A 182 12.58 9.24 -5.97
CA TYR A 182 11.66 8.25 -6.52
C TYR A 182 10.29 8.31 -5.82
N VAL A 183 10.27 8.27 -4.48
CA VAL A 183 9.04 8.42 -3.68
C VAL A 183 8.35 9.75 -3.99
N HIS A 184 9.12 10.84 -4.05
CA HIS A 184 8.62 12.16 -4.36
C HIS A 184 7.98 12.25 -5.76
N GLY A 185 8.60 11.65 -6.78
CA GLY A 185 8.02 11.55 -8.12
C GLY A 185 6.70 10.77 -8.12
N HIS A 186 6.60 9.72 -7.31
CA HIS A 186 5.34 8.99 -7.12
C HIS A 186 4.27 9.79 -6.40
N ILE A 187 4.62 10.65 -5.44
CA ILE A 187 3.67 11.59 -4.82
C ILE A 187 3.02 12.48 -5.88
N ILE A 188 3.82 13.01 -6.82
CA ILE A 188 3.34 13.90 -7.88
C ILE A 188 2.51 13.14 -8.92
N THR A 189 3.09 12.09 -9.53
CA THR A 189 2.46 11.35 -10.63
C THR A 189 1.13 10.71 -10.21
N ARG A 190 1.03 10.24 -8.97
CA ARG A 190 -0.19 9.65 -8.41
C ARG A 190 -1.11 10.65 -7.73
N ARG A 191 -0.73 11.94 -7.71
CA ARG A 191 -1.50 13.01 -7.06
C ARG A 191 -1.79 12.75 -5.59
N LEU A 192 -0.87 12.09 -4.86
CA LEU A 192 -1.02 11.81 -3.42
C LEU A 192 -1.02 13.10 -2.57
N TYR A 193 -0.57 14.22 -3.14
CA TYR A 193 -0.67 15.56 -2.57
C TYR A 193 -2.09 16.15 -2.66
N GLN A 194 -2.97 15.57 -3.48
CA GLN A 194 -4.35 15.99 -3.61
C GLN A 194 -5.24 15.30 -2.57
N TYR A 195 -6.37 15.94 -2.28
CA TYR A 195 -7.46 15.32 -1.55
C TYR A 195 -8.40 14.66 -2.57
N ASP A 196 -8.80 13.42 -2.30
CA ASP A 196 -9.76 12.69 -3.13
C ASP A 196 -11.14 12.67 -2.43
N PRO A 197 -12.13 13.44 -2.92
CA PRO A 197 -13.47 13.49 -2.33
C PRO A 197 -14.24 12.17 -2.45
N LYS A 198 -13.80 11.23 -3.29
CA LYS A 198 -14.45 9.92 -3.45
C LYS A 198 -14.02 8.90 -2.40
N ARG A 199 -12.96 9.16 -1.62
CA ARG A 199 -12.54 8.32 -0.50
C ARG A 199 -13.44 8.59 0.71
N ARG A 200 -14.64 8.01 0.67
CA ARG A 200 -15.77 8.24 1.58
C ARG A 200 -15.59 7.83 3.04
N TYR A 201 -14.40 7.42 3.48
CA TYR A 201 -14.15 7.24 4.91
C TYR A 201 -13.87 8.61 5.54
N GLN A 202 -14.99 9.22 5.94
CA GLN A 202 -15.20 10.20 7.01
C GLN A 202 -13.93 10.78 7.63
N LEU A 203 -13.75 12.10 7.55
CA LEU A 203 -13.49 12.97 8.69
C LEU A 203 -13.41 14.44 8.23
N TYR A 204 -13.98 15.34 9.02
CA TYR A 204 -13.66 16.75 8.97
C TYR A 204 -12.12 16.91 8.97
N ASP A 205 -11.61 17.82 8.13
CA ASP A 205 -10.20 18.24 8.09
C ASP A 205 -9.21 17.49 7.17
N GLN A 206 -9.65 16.59 6.28
CA GLN A 206 -8.73 15.88 5.36
C GLN A 206 -7.92 16.83 4.45
N LYS A 207 -8.50 17.96 4.00
CA LYS A 207 -7.77 19.01 3.25
C LYS A 207 -6.64 19.63 4.07
N ARG A 208 -6.83 19.85 5.38
CA ARG A 208 -5.76 20.36 6.26
C ARG A 208 -4.71 19.29 6.53
N ARG A 209 -5.10 18.06 6.85
CA ARG A 209 -4.15 16.95 7.04
C ARG A 209 -3.29 16.69 5.81
N ARG A 210 -3.89 16.80 4.62
CA ARG A 210 -3.14 16.70 3.36
C ARG A 210 -2.15 17.84 3.20
N ARG A 211 -2.56 19.08 3.47
CA ARG A 211 -1.67 20.25 3.45
C ARG A 211 -0.52 20.11 4.45
N LEU A 212 -0.80 19.65 5.67
CA LEU A 212 0.20 19.38 6.70
C LEU A 212 1.21 18.33 6.21
N LEU A 213 0.75 17.18 5.71
CA LEU A 213 1.64 16.14 5.18
C LEU A 213 2.55 16.67 4.06
N VAL A 214 1.98 17.42 3.11
CA VAL A 214 2.74 17.98 1.99
C VAL A 214 3.77 19.00 2.48
N SER A 215 3.40 19.86 3.44
CA SER A 215 4.31 20.82 4.07
C SER A 215 5.47 20.10 4.77
N ASP A 216 5.14 19.15 5.66
CA ASP A 216 6.15 18.41 6.42
C ASP A 216 7.08 17.60 5.51
N TRP A 217 6.53 17.01 4.44
CA TRP A 217 7.32 16.30 3.43
C TRP A 217 8.29 17.22 2.69
N VAL A 218 7.83 18.39 2.23
CA VAL A 218 8.68 19.38 1.53
C VAL A 218 9.80 19.86 2.44
N ASP A 219 9.50 20.16 3.69
CA ASP A 219 10.51 20.56 4.68
C ASP A 219 11.54 19.44 4.91
N ALA A 220 11.07 18.20 5.05
CA ALA A 220 11.91 17.04 5.30
C ALA A 220 12.87 16.73 4.12
N ILE A 221 12.38 16.76 2.88
CA ILE A 221 13.26 16.52 1.71
C ILE A 221 14.22 17.68 1.46
N THR A 222 13.82 18.92 1.77
CA THR A 222 14.69 20.10 1.69
C THR A 222 15.84 19.98 2.68
N LYS A 223 15.53 19.60 3.93
CA LYS A 223 16.54 19.30 4.95
C LYS A 223 17.47 18.17 4.51
N ALA A 224 16.92 17.06 4.00
CA ALA A 224 17.71 15.93 3.51
C ALA A 224 18.67 16.33 2.37
N HIS A 225 18.20 17.16 1.43
CA HIS A 225 19.01 17.71 0.35
C HIS A 225 20.17 18.56 0.87
N HIS A 226 19.89 19.45 1.81
CA HIS A 226 20.89 20.31 2.45
C HIS A 226 21.98 19.49 3.14
N VAL A 227 21.57 18.56 4.02
CA VAL A 227 22.47 17.67 4.77
C VAL A 227 23.42 16.91 3.83
N TYR A 228 22.93 16.45 2.68
CA TYR A 228 23.77 15.79 1.69
C TYR A 228 24.79 16.73 1.05
N ASN A 229 24.33 17.88 0.57
CA ASN A 229 25.16 18.84 -0.16
C ASN A 229 26.26 19.46 0.71
N GLU A 230 26.05 19.55 2.03
CA GLU A 230 27.08 19.95 3.00
C GLU A 230 28.19 18.92 3.17
N GLN A 231 27.87 17.62 2.99
CA GLN A 231 28.81 16.52 3.24
C GLN A 231 29.62 16.11 2.01
N VAL A 232 29.24 16.55 0.81
CA VAL A 232 29.92 16.19 -0.44
C VAL A 232 30.73 17.36 -1.01
N PRO A 233 31.85 17.08 -1.69
CA PRO A 233 32.61 18.10 -2.41
C PRO A 233 31.74 18.84 -3.44
N ASN A 234 32.07 20.11 -3.71
CA ASN A 234 31.27 20.98 -4.60
C ASN A 234 30.94 20.35 -5.96
N ASN A 235 31.86 19.58 -6.55
CA ASN A 235 31.66 18.92 -7.85
C ASN A 235 30.68 17.72 -7.82
N LYS A 236 30.22 17.30 -6.63
CA LYS A 236 29.26 16.20 -6.42
C LYS A 236 27.94 16.66 -5.81
N ARG A 237 27.76 17.97 -5.60
CA ARG A 237 26.51 18.54 -5.10
C ARG A 237 25.38 18.33 -6.09
N LEU A 238 24.20 18.08 -5.55
CA LEU A 238 22.97 17.99 -6.34
C LEU A 238 22.42 19.40 -6.58
N PRO A 239 21.77 19.62 -7.73
CA PRO A 239 21.23 20.92 -8.07
C PRO A 239 20.02 21.27 -7.18
N PRO A 240 19.69 22.57 -6.99
CA PRO A 240 18.58 22.98 -6.14
C PRO A 240 17.21 22.40 -6.54
N ASP A 241 17.02 22.12 -7.83
CA ASP A 241 15.81 21.56 -8.44
C ASP A 241 15.82 20.02 -8.47
N PHE A 242 16.70 19.37 -7.70
CA PHE A 242 16.77 17.91 -7.62
C PHE A 242 15.43 17.26 -7.25
N PHE A 243 14.61 17.93 -6.44
CA PHE A 243 13.22 17.58 -6.18
C PHE A 243 12.31 18.54 -6.95
N ALA A 244 11.41 18.00 -7.78
CA ALA A 244 10.45 18.82 -8.52
C ALA A 244 9.48 19.52 -7.57
N PRO A 245 8.95 20.72 -7.91
CA PRO A 245 7.92 21.33 -7.09
C PRO A 245 6.65 20.47 -7.11
N ILE A 246 6.01 20.30 -5.95
CA ILE A 246 4.68 19.68 -5.87
C ILE A 246 3.67 20.67 -6.46
N PRO A 247 2.84 20.27 -7.45
CA PRO A 247 1.85 21.17 -8.03
C PRO A 247 0.83 21.63 -6.98
N PRO A 248 0.23 22.83 -7.14
CA PRO A 248 -0.84 23.26 -6.25
C PRO A 248 -2.02 22.27 -6.31
N PRO A 249 -2.74 22.07 -5.19
CA PRO A 249 -3.97 21.28 -5.21
C PRO A 249 -4.96 21.87 -6.22
N ILE A 250 -5.52 21.02 -7.07
CA ILE A 250 -6.60 21.43 -7.96
C ILE A 250 -7.83 21.61 -7.08
N GLU A 251 -8.30 22.85 -6.91
CA GLU A 251 -9.59 23.09 -6.29
C GLU A 251 -10.67 22.62 -7.27
N PRO A 252 -11.59 21.74 -6.85
CA PRO A 252 -12.72 21.41 -7.71
C PRO A 252 -13.47 22.70 -8.00
N LEU A 253 -13.68 23.00 -9.28
CA LEU A 253 -14.57 24.09 -9.68
C LEU A 253 -15.91 23.92 -8.95
N PRO A 254 -16.53 25.01 -8.47
CA PRO A 254 -17.86 24.92 -7.88
C PRO A 254 -18.79 24.21 -8.86
N ILE A 255 -19.29 23.04 -8.48
CA ILE A 255 -20.39 22.37 -9.19
C ILE A 255 -21.67 23.09 -8.73
N ASP A 256 -21.78 24.37 -9.07
CA ASP A 256 -22.95 25.21 -8.82
C ASP A 256 -22.99 26.28 -9.92
N ILE A 257 -22.98 25.84 -11.18
CA ILE A 257 -23.66 26.58 -12.23
C ILE A 257 -24.95 25.81 -12.47
N PRO A 258 -26.11 26.26 -11.97
CA PRO A 258 -27.38 25.72 -12.45
C PRO A 258 -27.37 25.91 -13.96
N PRO A 259 -27.71 24.90 -14.77
CA PRO A 259 -27.70 25.05 -16.22
C PRO A 259 -28.59 26.24 -16.55
N ALA A 260 -27.97 27.32 -17.03
CA ALA A 260 -28.68 28.45 -17.59
C ALA A 260 -29.68 27.88 -18.57
N SER A 261 -30.93 28.26 -18.41
CA SER A 261 -32.03 27.99 -19.30
C SER A 261 -31.68 28.51 -20.69
N VAL A 262 -30.95 27.73 -21.47
CA VAL A 262 -30.88 27.86 -22.91
C VAL A 262 -31.90 26.85 -23.40
N SER A 263 -33.13 27.30 -23.59
CA SER A 263 -34.15 26.54 -24.31
C SER A 263 -33.61 26.20 -25.71
N PRO A 264 -33.48 24.91 -26.08
CA PRO A 264 -33.51 24.52 -27.47
C PRO A 264 -34.95 24.10 -27.76
N SER A 265 -35.64 24.94 -28.52
CA SER A 265 -36.87 24.58 -29.19
C SER A 265 -36.72 23.20 -29.86
N GLY A 266 -37.53 22.24 -29.39
CA GLY A 266 -38.13 21.19 -30.20
C GLY A 266 -37.22 20.08 -30.72
N VAL A 267 -36.95 19.07 -29.89
CA VAL A 267 -37.06 17.66 -30.30
C VAL A 267 -37.50 16.84 -29.06
N ARG A 268 -38.69 16.23 -29.11
CA ARG A 268 -39.13 15.25 -28.11
C ARG A 268 -38.58 13.90 -28.54
N TYR A 269 -37.77 13.25 -27.71
CA TYR A 269 -37.60 11.80 -27.76
C TYR A 269 -38.35 11.18 -26.60
N SER A 270 -39.23 10.24 -26.94
CA SER A 270 -40.04 9.44 -26.03
C SER A 270 -39.12 8.57 -25.18
N SER A 271 -39.23 8.69 -23.87
CA SER A 271 -38.50 7.89 -22.90
C SER A 271 -39.31 6.65 -22.58
N ASP A 272 -39.07 5.55 -23.30
CA ASP A 272 -39.41 4.19 -22.89
C ASP A 272 -38.54 3.19 -23.68
N THR A 273 -37.41 2.80 -23.11
CA THR A 273 -36.64 1.64 -23.57
C THR A 273 -36.10 0.95 -22.33
N VAL A 274 -36.63 -0.24 -22.05
CA VAL A 274 -36.15 -1.09 -20.96
C VAL A 274 -35.11 -2.03 -21.54
N ILE A 275 -33.91 -2.00 -20.97
CA ILE A 275 -32.83 -2.95 -21.31
C ILE A 275 -32.94 -4.09 -20.31
N ASP A 276 -33.20 -5.31 -20.81
CA ASP A 276 -33.26 -6.51 -19.99
C ASP A 276 -32.15 -7.49 -20.41
N ILE A 277 -31.60 -8.23 -19.44
CA ILE A 277 -30.49 -9.17 -19.66
C ILE A 277 -31.00 -10.57 -19.35
N VAL A 278 -31.24 -11.36 -20.39
CA VAL A 278 -31.62 -12.77 -20.27
C VAL A 278 -30.49 -13.62 -20.85
N ASN A 279 -29.95 -14.54 -20.06
CA ASN A 279 -28.88 -15.47 -20.45
C ASN A 279 -27.59 -14.82 -20.99
N GLY A 280 -27.23 -13.62 -20.50
CA GLY A 280 -25.92 -13.01 -20.75
C GLY A 280 -25.77 -12.29 -22.09
N GLU A 281 -26.83 -12.18 -22.90
CA GLU A 281 -26.86 -11.32 -24.09
C GLU A 281 -27.78 -10.12 -23.88
N VAL A 282 -27.35 -8.95 -24.36
CA VAL A 282 -28.11 -7.69 -24.30
C VAL A 282 -29.12 -7.70 -25.45
N GLN A 283 -30.41 -7.70 -25.13
CA GLN A 283 -31.46 -7.54 -26.13
C GLN A 283 -32.20 -6.21 -25.92
N VAL A 284 -32.44 -5.51 -27.03
CA VAL A 284 -33.25 -4.30 -27.07
C VAL A 284 -34.68 -4.72 -27.37
N VAL A 285 -35.61 -4.46 -26.46
CA VAL A 285 -37.02 -4.81 -26.61
C VAL A 285 -37.82 -3.51 -26.82
N ASP A 286 -38.41 -3.36 -28.00
CA ASP A 286 -39.37 -2.29 -28.28
C ASP A 286 -40.77 -2.75 -27.89
N ILE A 287 -41.41 -2.04 -26.96
CA ILE A 287 -42.82 -2.24 -26.61
C ILE A 287 -43.64 -1.27 -27.46
N ASN A 288 -44.43 -1.80 -28.39
CA ASN A 288 -45.39 -0.99 -29.15
C ASN A 288 -46.80 -1.38 -28.73
N GLU A 289 -47.58 -0.40 -28.28
CA GLU A 289 -49.02 -0.53 -28.10
C GLU A 289 -49.74 -0.25 -29.43
N ASP A 290 -50.52 -1.23 -29.90
CA ASP A 290 -51.46 -0.99 -31.01
C ASP A 290 -52.69 -0.20 -30.46
N PRO A 291 -53.45 0.55 -31.27
CA PRO A 291 -54.49 1.46 -30.78
C PRO A 291 -55.70 0.77 -30.13
N ASN A 292 -55.69 -0.55 -29.99
CA ASN A 292 -56.67 -1.35 -29.25
C ASN A 292 -56.14 -1.94 -27.93
N GLY A 293 -54.94 -1.52 -27.47
CA GLY A 293 -54.46 -1.81 -26.11
C GLY A 293 -54.06 -3.27 -25.84
N THR A 294 -53.50 -3.96 -26.83
CA THR A 294 -52.92 -5.31 -26.63
C THR A 294 -51.42 -5.26 -26.93
N GLU A 295 -50.59 -5.59 -25.93
CA GLU A 295 -49.12 -5.63 -26.04
C GLU A 295 -48.65 -6.84 -26.85
N PHE A 296 -47.73 -6.64 -27.78
CA PHE A 296 -47.02 -7.73 -28.46
C PHE A 296 -45.51 -7.45 -28.56
N ILE A 297 -44.71 -8.48 -28.30
CA ILE A 297 -43.24 -8.42 -28.30
C ILE A 297 -42.72 -8.83 -29.67
N ARG A 298 -41.89 -7.98 -30.31
CA ARG A 298 -41.17 -8.32 -31.54
C ARG A 298 -39.66 -8.37 -31.26
N LEU A 299 -39.08 -9.57 -31.37
CA LEU A 299 -37.65 -9.80 -31.21
C LEU A 299 -36.93 -9.58 -32.55
N HIS A 300 -35.89 -8.74 -32.55
CA HIS A 300 -34.95 -8.62 -33.66
C HIS A 300 -33.65 -9.37 -33.32
N ALA A 301 -33.28 -10.37 -34.12
CA ALA A 301 -32.03 -11.09 -33.96
C ALA A 301 -30.85 -10.24 -34.48
N ALA A 302 -29.87 -9.95 -33.63
CA ALA A 302 -28.59 -9.35 -34.02
C ALA A 302 -27.60 -10.45 -34.44
N ALA A 303 -26.74 -10.11 -35.40
CA ALA A 303 -25.84 -11.03 -36.12
C ALA A 303 -24.80 -11.72 -35.21
N SER A 304 -24.62 -13.02 -35.46
CA SER A 304 -23.75 -13.95 -34.74
C SER A 304 -22.25 -13.70 -35.00
N LEU A 305 -21.45 -13.65 -33.93
CA LEU A 305 -19.98 -13.82 -33.97
C LEU A 305 -19.62 -15.22 -33.45
N PRO A 306 -18.58 -15.89 -33.99
CA PRO A 306 -18.27 -17.28 -33.66
C PRO A 306 -17.63 -17.42 -32.25
N PRO A 307 -17.85 -18.54 -31.55
CA PRO A 307 -17.36 -18.74 -30.19
C PRO A 307 -15.88 -19.13 -30.15
N THR A 308 -15.13 -18.49 -29.25
CA THR A 308 -13.79 -18.93 -28.85
C THR A 308 -13.92 -20.14 -27.93
N GLU A 309 -13.31 -21.26 -28.33
CA GLU A 309 -13.27 -22.51 -27.57
C GLU A 309 -12.63 -22.32 -26.18
N MET A 310 -13.33 -22.77 -25.15
CA MET A 310 -12.74 -23.10 -23.86
C MET A 310 -12.05 -24.46 -23.96
N VAL A 311 -10.77 -24.52 -23.57
CA VAL A 311 -10.12 -25.78 -23.18
C VAL A 311 -9.82 -25.71 -21.68
N ASN A 312 -10.67 -26.38 -20.90
CA ASN A 312 -10.33 -26.86 -19.57
C ASN A 312 -9.73 -28.26 -19.73
N SER A 313 -8.52 -28.50 -19.24
CA SER A 313 -8.12 -29.84 -18.78
C SER A 313 -6.88 -29.81 -17.87
N THR A 314 -7.12 -30.29 -16.65
CA THR A 314 -6.27 -31.17 -15.82
C THR A 314 -4.92 -30.68 -15.29
N MET A 315 -4.90 -30.31 -14.00
CA MET A 315 -3.72 -30.31 -13.12
C MET A 315 -4.08 -30.95 -11.77
N GLU A 316 -4.72 -32.12 -11.80
CA GLU A 316 -5.06 -32.94 -10.61
C GLU A 316 -4.27 -34.27 -10.52
N ASP A 317 -3.34 -34.54 -11.44
CA ASP A 317 -2.59 -35.82 -11.48
C ASP A 317 -1.14 -35.76 -10.92
N ALA A 318 -0.81 -34.79 -10.07
CA ALA A 318 0.56 -34.64 -9.55
C ALA A 318 0.71 -34.76 -8.01
N TRP A 319 -0.25 -35.36 -7.30
CA TRP A 319 -0.20 -35.51 -5.84
C TRP A 319 -0.50 -36.91 -5.28
N GLN A 320 -0.34 -37.95 -6.09
CA GLN A 320 -0.27 -39.33 -5.59
C GLN A 320 1.03 -40.01 -5.98
N GLU A 321 2.14 -39.67 -5.31
CA GLU A 321 3.27 -40.59 -5.16
C GLU A 321 4.25 -40.10 -4.06
N SER A 322 3.93 -40.41 -2.79
CA SER A 322 4.94 -40.65 -1.74
C SER A 322 4.27 -41.14 -0.45
N LYS A 323 3.91 -42.42 -0.39
CA LYS A 323 3.71 -43.12 0.89
C LYS A 323 5.04 -43.75 1.32
N PRO A 324 5.54 -43.51 2.54
CA PRO A 324 6.65 -44.29 3.08
C PRO A 324 6.19 -45.70 3.50
N PRO A 325 7.08 -46.71 3.43
CA PRO A 325 6.71 -48.11 3.67
C PRO A 325 6.44 -48.42 5.15
N SER A 326 5.49 -49.32 5.35
CA SER A 326 5.11 -49.93 6.62
C SER A 326 6.28 -50.70 7.26
N ALA A 327 6.54 -50.43 8.54
CA ALA A 327 7.39 -51.26 9.38
C ALA A 327 6.72 -52.63 9.62
N GLY A 328 7.19 -53.66 8.92
CA GLY A 328 6.95 -55.06 9.25
C GLY A 328 7.89 -55.49 10.38
N GLY A 329 7.31 -56.17 11.36
CA GLY A 329 8.04 -56.72 12.50
C GLY A 329 8.95 -57.89 12.14
N VAL A 330 9.89 -58.16 13.05
CA VAL A 330 10.58 -59.45 13.15
C VAL A 330 10.69 -59.79 14.63
N GLU A 331 10.06 -60.90 15.00
CA GLU A 331 10.26 -61.63 16.25
C GLU A 331 11.58 -62.43 16.19
N GLY A 332 12.25 -62.53 17.35
CA GLY A 332 12.82 -63.77 17.89
C GLY A 332 14.09 -64.39 17.26
N LEU A 333 15.16 -64.47 18.06
CA LEU A 333 15.82 -65.71 18.54
C LEU A 333 17.27 -65.43 19.00
N GLY A 334 17.63 -65.92 20.19
CA GLY A 334 19.00 -65.95 20.71
C GLY A 334 19.08 -65.71 22.21
#